data_AF-A0A350BC92-F1
#
_entry.id   AF-A0A350BC92-F1
#
_cell.length_a   1.000
_cell.length_b   1.000
_cell.length_c   1.000
_cell.angle_alpha   90.00
_cell.angle_beta   90.00
_cell.angle_gamma   90.00
#
_symmetry.space_group_name_H-M   'P 1'
#
loop_
_entity.id
_entity.type
_entity.pdbx_description
1 polymer ?
#
loop_
_entity_poly.entity_id
_entity_poly.type
_entity_poly.pdbx_seq_one_letter_code
_entity_poly.pdbx_strand_id
1 'polypeptide(L)'
;MFELMIGVSVISFIIALFGTPIILLLLRIFEVITRKTNIKDALFIILTPFSLGYFYLIPSNGAIKKIYRGASIFFFVMLLLGSIFIFYMTK
;
A
#
# COMPACT_ATOMS: atom_id res chain seq x y z
N MET A 1 24.76 11.84 -14.23
CA MET A 1 23.93 10.61 -14.36
C MET A 1 23.55 10.05 -12.99
N PHE A 2 24.52 9.91 -12.08
CA PHE A 2 24.26 9.39 -10.73
C PHE A 2 23.30 10.25 -9.89
N GLU A 3 23.48 11.58 -9.89
CA GLU A 3 22.55 12.52 -9.23
C GLU A 3 21.12 12.45 -9.78
N LEU A 4 20.97 12.22 -11.08
CA LEU A 4 19.67 12.12 -11.73
C LEU A 4 18.96 10.81 -11.32
N MET A 5 19.70 9.69 -11.22
CA MET A 5 19.20 8.43 -10.65
C MET A 5 18.77 8.58 -9.19
N ILE A 6 19.57 9.31 -8.41
CA ILE A 6 19.24 9.62 -7.01
C ILE A 6 17.95 10.43 -6.93
N GLY A 7 17.82 11.51 -7.70
CA GLY A 7 16.61 12.34 -7.72
C GLY A 7 15.36 11.55 -8.09
N VAL A 8 15.44 10.70 -9.12
CA VAL A 8 14.34 9.80 -9.51
C VAL A 8 14.01 8.82 -8.39
N SER A 9 15.01 8.29 -7.67
CA SER A 9 14.80 7.34 -6.58
C SER A 9 14.13 8.00 -5.36
N VAL A 10 14.54 9.22 -4.99
CA VAL A 10 13.93 9.99 -3.90
C VAL A 10 12.48 10.35 -4.22
N ILE A 11 12.20 10.83 -5.43
CA ILE A 11 10.83 11.14 -5.87
C ILE A 11 9.97 9.87 -5.86
N SER A 12 10.50 8.76 -6.40
CA SER A 12 9.80 7.46 -6.40
C SER A 12 9.53 6.96 -4.98
N PHE A 13 10.47 7.16 -4.05
CA PHE A 13 10.28 6.83 -2.64
C PHE A 13 9.17 7.66 -2.01
N ILE A 14 9.14 8.98 -2.23
CA ILE A 14 8.09 9.86 -1.70
C ILE A 14 6.72 9.44 -2.25
N ILE A 15 6.64 9.18 -3.57
CA ILE A 15 5.42 8.68 -4.21
C ILE A 15 5.00 7.35 -3.60
N ALA A 16 5.92 6.42 -3.38
CA ALA A 16 5.59 5.16 -2.73
C ALA A 16 5.14 5.38 -1.28
N LEU A 17 5.80 6.24 -0.51
CA LEU A 17 5.51 6.47 0.91
C LEU A 17 4.10 6.99 1.14
N PHE A 18 3.65 7.95 0.33
CA PHE A 18 2.32 8.52 0.42
C PHE A 18 1.29 7.81 -0.47
N GLY A 19 1.70 7.32 -1.63
CA GLY A 19 0.83 6.62 -2.57
C GLY A 19 0.37 5.26 -2.06
N THR A 20 1.24 4.53 -1.34
CA THR A 20 0.89 3.22 -0.76
C THR A 20 -0.32 3.28 0.16
N PRO A 21 -0.33 4.09 1.24
CA PRO A 21 -1.48 4.13 2.14
C PRO A 21 -2.75 4.61 1.43
N ILE A 22 -2.65 5.57 0.49
CA ILE A 22 -3.79 6.07 -0.27
C ILE A 22 -4.39 4.98 -1.16
N ILE A 23 -3.57 4.33 -1.98
CA ILE A 23 -4.04 3.29 -2.92
C ILE A 23 -4.63 2.10 -2.17
N LEU A 24 -3.96 1.66 -1.10
CA LEU A 24 -4.46 0.56 -0.28
C LEU A 24 -5.75 0.92 0.46
N LEU A 25 -5.90 2.17 0.92
CA LEU A 25 -7.14 2.64 1.54
C LEU A 25 -8.29 2.70 0.53
N LEU A 26 -8.04 3.20 -0.68
CA LEU A 26 -9.03 3.21 -1.76
C LEU A 26 -9.48 1.80 -2.12
N LEU A 27 -8.56 0.83 -2.22
CA LEU A 27 -8.92 -0.58 -2.45
C LEU A 27 -9.79 -1.17 -1.32
N ARG A 28 -9.53 -0.80 -0.06
CA ARG A 28 -10.37 -1.23 1.06
C ARG A 28 -11.77 -0.63 0.99
N ILE A 29 -11.88 0.66 0.73
CA ILE A 29 -13.17 1.35 0.58
C ILE A 29 -13.95 0.74 -0.59
N PHE A 30 -13.29 0.54 -1.73
CA PHE A 30 -13.90 -0.08 -2.90
C PHE A 30 -14.46 -1.47 -2.58
N GLU A 31 -13.67 -2.33 -1.93
CA GLU A 31 -14.11 -3.68 -1.55
C GLU A 31 -15.31 -3.66 -0.58
N VAL A 32 -15.30 -2.74 0.39
CA VAL A 32 -16.40 -2.55 1.36
C VAL A 32 -17.70 -2.13 0.66
N ILE A 33 -17.60 -1.22 -0.31
CA ILE A 33 -18.75 -0.76 -1.11
C ILE A 33 -19.26 -1.89 -2.00
N THR A 34 -18.39 -2.60 -2.72
CA THR A 34 -18.77 -3.69 -3.63
C THR A 34 -19.44 -4.84 -2.89
N ARG A 35 -18.96 -5.19 -1.68
CA ARG A 35 -19.52 -6.30 -0.89
C ARG A 35 -20.73 -5.92 -0.04
N LYS A 36 -21.11 -4.65 0.03
CA LYS A 36 -22.19 -4.14 0.90
C LYS A 36 -22.06 -4.65 2.35
N THR A 37 -20.84 -4.65 2.87
CA THR A 37 -20.54 -5.10 4.24
C THR A 37 -21.27 -4.24 5.28
N ASN A 38 -21.63 -4.86 6.42
CA ASN A 38 -22.20 -4.15 7.55
C ASN A 38 -21.28 -3.03 8.03
N ILE A 39 -21.86 -1.95 8.56
CA ILE A 39 -21.08 -0.74 8.91
C ILE A 39 -20.01 -1.00 9.98
N LYS A 40 -20.24 -1.94 10.90
CA LYS A 40 -19.25 -2.35 11.90
C LYS A 40 -18.05 -3.04 11.26
N ASP A 41 -18.30 -3.96 10.34
CA ASP A 41 -17.27 -4.69 9.61
C ASP A 41 -16.51 -3.76 8.66
N ALA A 42 -17.22 -2.83 8.02
CA ALA A 42 -16.65 -1.79 7.18
C ALA A 42 -15.64 -0.92 7.96
N LEU A 43 -16.03 -0.44 9.15
CA LEU A 43 -15.14 0.32 10.03
C LEU A 43 -13.92 -0.51 10.44
N PHE A 44 -14.11 -1.79 10.75
CA PHE A 44 -12.99 -2.68 11.09
C PHE A 44 -12.04 -2.89 9.90
N ILE A 45 -12.55 -3.06 8.69
CA ILE A 45 -11.74 -3.22 7.47
C ILE A 45 -10.92 -1.95 7.17
N ILE A 46 -11.52 -0.77 7.36
CA ILE A 46 -10.92 0.51 6.98
C ILE A 46 -9.93 1.00 8.04
N LEU A 47 -10.35 1.02 9.31
CA LEU A 47 -9.62 1.68 10.40
C LEU A 47 -8.53 0.81 11.03
N THR A 48 -8.64 -0.51 10.92
CA THR A 48 -7.66 -1.38 11.58
C THR A 48 -6.29 -1.22 10.91
N PRO A 49 -5.22 -0.98 11.69
CA PRO A 49 -3.88 -0.80 11.16
C PRO A 49 -3.39 -2.07 10.45
N PHE A 50 -2.42 -1.89 9.56
CA PHE A 50 -1.79 -2.97 8.79
C PHE A 50 -2.75 -3.89 8.02
N SER A 51 -3.97 -3.40 7.76
CA SER A 51 -4.99 -4.13 6.99
C SER A 51 -5.41 -5.45 7.62
N LEU A 52 -5.22 -5.60 8.93
CA LEU A 52 -5.60 -6.82 9.66
C LEU A 52 -7.10 -7.10 9.48
N GLY A 53 -7.94 -6.08 9.64
CA GLY A 53 -9.39 -6.20 9.43
C GLY A 53 -9.75 -6.63 8.01
N TYR A 54 -9.04 -6.11 7.00
CA TYR A 54 -9.22 -6.51 5.60
C TYR A 54 -8.85 -7.98 5.37
N PHE A 55 -7.71 -8.45 5.90
CA PHE A 55 -7.29 -9.83 5.70
C PHE A 55 -8.13 -10.85 6.45
N TYR A 56 -8.66 -10.46 7.61
CA TYR A 56 -9.48 -11.30 8.48
C TYR A 56 -10.91 -11.44 7.97
N LEU A 57 -11.57 -10.34 7.63
CA LEU A 57 -13.01 -10.34 7.27
C LEU A 57 -13.27 -10.66 5.79
N ILE A 58 -12.30 -10.44 4.91
CA ILE A 58 -12.52 -10.62 3.47
C ILE A 58 -12.02 -12.00 3.03
N PRO A 59 -12.83 -12.82 2.36
CA PRO A 59 -12.43 -14.17 1.95
C PRO A 59 -11.21 -14.16 1.03
N SER A 60 -10.38 -15.20 1.13
CA SER A 60 -9.07 -15.34 0.48
C SER A 60 -9.09 -15.33 -1.06
N ASN A 61 -10.22 -15.71 -1.68
CA ASN A 61 -10.29 -15.97 -3.12
C ASN A 61 -10.75 -14.77 -3.98
N GLY A 62 -10.89 -13.57 -3.41
CA GLY A 62 -11.29 -12.38 -4.18
C GLY A 62 -10.19 -11.84 -5.09
N ALA A 63 -10.53 -11.46 -6.33
CA ALA A 63 -9.60 -10.82 -7.27
C ALA A 63 -8.99 -9.52 -6.70
N ILE A 64 -9.79 -8.72 -6.01
CA ILE A 64 -9.35 -7.45 -5.39
C ILE A 64 -8.35 -7.71 -4.26
N LYS A 65 -8.52 -8.79 -3.48
CA LYS A 65 -7.55 -9.21 -2.45
C LYS A 65 -6.19 -9.62 -3.04
N LYS A 66 -6.18 -10.22 -4.24
CA LYS A 66 -4.94 -10.50 -4.98
C LYS A 66 -4.26 -9.21 -5.43
N ILE A 67 -5.01 -8.27 -6.00
CA ILE A 67 -4.51 -6.95 -6.41
C ILE A 67 -3.95 -6.20 -5.20
N TYR A 68 -4.66 -6.21 -4.07
CA TYR A 68 -4.24 -5.60 -2.81
C TYR A 68 -2.88 -6.14 -2.34
N ARG A 69 -2.71 -7.47 -2.35
CA ARG A 69 -1.45 -8.12 -1.98
C ARG A 69 -0.33 -7.75 -2.95
N GLY A 70 -0.60 -7.80 -4.26
CA GLY A 70 0.37 -7.42 -5.29
C GLY A 70 0.85 -5.98 -5.15
N ALA A 71 -0.08 -5.04 -4.98
CA ALA A 71 0.22 -3.63 -4.72
C ALA A 71 1.05 -3.46 -3.44
N SER A 72 0.67 -4.13 -2.35
CA SER A 72 1.41 -4.05 -1.08
C SER A 72 2.86 -4.53 -1.21
N ILE A 73 3.09 -5.65 -1.92
CA ILE A 73 4.43 -6.17 -2.18
C ILE A 73 5.23 -5.22 -3.07
N PHE A 74 4.62 -4.75 -4.16
CA PHE A 74 5.26 -3.82 -5.10
C PHE A 74 5.73 -2.54 -4.39
N PHE A 75 4.84 -1.92 -3.61
CA PHE A 75 5.16 -0.72 -2.86
C PHE A 75 6.21 -0.95 -1.77
N PHE A 76 6.15 -2.10 -1.09
CA PHE A 76 7.18 -2.46 -0.12
C PHE A 76 8.56 -2.55 -0.76
N VAL A 77 8.68 -3.20 -1.93
CA VAL A 77 9.94 -3.29 -2.68
C VAL A 77 10.41 -1.90 -3.11
N MET A 78 9.52 -1.04 -3.62
CA MET A 78 9.88 0.34 -3.99
C MET A 78 10.38 1.15 -2.79
N LEU A 79 9.74 1.04 -1.63
CA LEU A 79 10.15 1.72 -0.41
C LEU A 79 11.51 1.21 0.09
N LEU A 80 11.75 -0.10 0.03
CA LEU A 80 13.01 -0.70 0.43
C LEU A 80 14.17 -0.29 -0.50
N LEU A 81 13.95 -0.26 -1.80
CA LEU A 81 14.95 0.26 -2.73
C LEU A 81 15.21 1.74 -2.51
N GLY A 82 14.16 2.55 -2.36
CA GLY A 82 14.27 3.98 -2.10
C GLY A 82 15.01 4.30 -0.79
N SER A 83 14.77 3.53 0.27
CA SER A 83 15.46 3.74 1.56
C SER A 83 16.96 3.47 1.47
N ILE A 84 17.40 2.48 0.68
CA ILE A 84 18.82 2.20 0.43
C ILE A 84 19.49 3.41 -0.26
N PHE A 85 18.85 3.98 -1.28
CA PHE A 85 19.40 5.13 -2.01
C PHE A 85 19.42 6.41 -1.16
N ILE A 86 18.40 6.64 -0.33
CA ILE A 86 18.38 7.77 0.60
C ILE A 86 19.48 7.63 1.66
N PHE A 87 19.65 6.42 2.22
CA PHE A 87 20.71 6.16 3.19
C PHE A 87 22.11 6.39 2.59
N TYR A 88 22.30 5.99 1.33
CA TYR A 88 23.54 6.27 0.59
C TYR A 88 23.79 7.78 0.42
N MET A 89 22.77 8.61 0.17
CA MET A 89 22.94 10.07 0.09
C MET A 89 23.31 10.72 1.43
N THR A 90 22.84 10.15 2.54
CA THR A 90 22.96 10.77 3.87
C THR A 90 24.30 10.44 4.54
N LYS A 91 25.07 9.52 3.94
CA LYS A 91 26.42 9.11 4.38
C LYS A 91 27.48 9.72 3.47
#